data_AF-A0AAV0WXL5-F1
#
_entry.id   AF-A0AAV0WXL5-F1
#
_cell.length_a   1.000
_cell.length_b   1.000
_cell.length_c   1.000
_cell.angle_alpha   90.00
_cell.angle_beta   90.00
_cell.angle_gamma   90.00
#
_symmetry.space_group_name_H-M   'P 1'
#
loop_
_entity.id
_entity.type
_entity.pdbx_description
1 polymer ?
#
loop_
_entity_poly.entity_id
_entity_poly.type
_entity_poly.pdbx_seq_one_letter_code
_entity_poly.pdbx_strand_id
1 'polypeptide(L)' 'MVSIIQWILNGFLKKQEELKLIVQNHDPQIICLKETNFNDNFATHLKNYEGFSKNRRASKRASNIRKIEHPNQRDKK' A
#
# COMPACT_ATOMS: atom_id res chain seq x y z
N MET A 1 -18.07 -9.74 1.13
CA MET A 1 -18.09 -8.28 0.89
C MET A 1 -16.65 -7.80 0.80
N VAL A 2 -16.29 -7.03 -0.21
CA VAL A 2 -14.88 -6.62 -0.43
C VAL A 2 -14.58 -5.40 0.45
N SER A 3 -13.51 -5.46 1.25
CA SER A 3 -13.06 -4.35 2.11
C SER A 3 -11.85 -3.66 1.48
N ILE A 4 -11.96 -2.36 1.20
CA ILE A 4 -10.93 -1.57 0.52
C ILE A 4 -10.65 -0.30 1.34
N ILE A 5 -9.37 -0.05 1.62
CA ILE A 5 -8.91 1.20 2.24
C ILE A 5 -8.08 2.00 1.23
N GLN A 6 -8.38 3.29 1.09
CA GLN A 6 -7.56 4.22 0.32
C GLN A 6 -7.02 5.31 1.23
N TRP A 7 -5.71 5.54 1.20
CA TRP A 7 -5.06 6.49 2.10
C TRP A 7 -3.92 7.26 1.43
N ILE A 8 -3.92 8.59 1.60
CA ILE A 8 -2.83 9.50 1.21
C ILE A 8 -1.93 9.71 2.44
N LEU A 9 -0.67 9.25 2.37
CA LEU A 9 0.20 9.13 3.54
C LEU A 9 1.09 10.34 3.82
N ASN A 10 1.37 11.19 2.81
CA ASN A 10 2.38 12.25 2.91
C ASN A 10 3.75 11.73 3.42
N GLY A 11 4.14 10.52 3.00
CA GLY A 11 5.34 9.82 3.42
C GLY A 11 5.05 8.57 4.26
N PHE A 12 5.38 7.41 3.72
CA PHE A 12 5.06 6.12 4.32
C PHE A 12 5.77 5.84 5.65
N LEU A 13 7.05 6.22 5.78
CA LEU A 13 7.86 5.90 6.96
C LEU A 13 7.24 6.46 8.25
N LYS A 14 6.62 7.64 8.18
CA LYS A 14 5.95 8.29 9.31
C LYS A 14 4.66 7.59 9.74
N LYS A 15 4.11 6.74 8.87
CA LYS A 15 2.77 6.15 8.99
C LYS A 15 2.77 4.63 9.02
N GLN A 16 3.96 4.00 9.06
CA GLN A 16 4.09 2.55 8.99
C GLN A 16 3.45 1.84 10.19
N GLU A 17 3.60 2.37 11.41
CA GLU A 17 3.00 1.79 12.60
C GLU A 17 1.48 1.91 12.61
N GLU A 18 0.96 3.08 12.23
CA GLU A 18 -0.47 3.34 12.09
C GLU A 18 -1.09 2.43 11.01
N LEU A 19 -0.39 2.22 9.89
CA LEU A 19 -0.82 1.28 8.85
C LEU A 19 -0.89 -0.16 9.37
N LYS A 20 0.07 -0.60 10.19
CA LYS A 20 0.01 -1.95 10.81
C LYS A 20 -1.22 -2.09 11.71
N LEU A 21 -1.54 -1.07 12.50
CA LEU A 21 -2.70 -1.08 13.39
C LEU A 21 -4.01 -1.12 12.59
N ILE A 22 -4.12 -0.34 11.51
CA ILE A 22 -5.29 -0.34 10.62
C ILE A 22 -5.48 -1.72 9.98
N VAL A 23 -4.39 -2.33 9.50
CA VAL A 23 -4.43 -3.68 8.92
C VAL A 23 -4.90 -4.71 9.95
N GLN A 24 -4.39 -4.65 11.18
CA GLN A 24 -4.77 -5.56 12.26
C GLN A 24 -6.24 -5.40 12.67
N ASN A 25 -6.76 -4.17 12.72
CA ASN A 25 -8.11 -3.90 13.20
C ASN A 25 -9.20 -4.11 12.15
N HIS A 26 -8.88 -3.94 10.86
CA HIS A 26 -9.88 -3.92 9.79
C HIS A 26 -9.72 -5.05 8.77
N ASP A 27 -8.60 -5.76 8.77
CA ASP A 27 -8.27 -6.85 7.83
C ASP A 27 -8.72 -6.58 6.38
N PRO A 28 -8.33 -5.43 5.78
CA PRO A 28 -8.82 -5.03 4.47
C PRO A 28 -8.30 -5.97 3.38
N GLN A 29 -9.12 -6.29 2.39
CA GLN A 29 -8.66 -7.12 1.27
C GLN A 29 -7.68 -6.36 0.37
N ILE A 30 -7.87 -5.05 0.22
CA ILE A 30 -7.06 -4.19 -0.63
C ILE A 30 -6.74 -2.88 0.09
N ILE A 31 -5.47 -2.48 0.05
CA ILE A 31 -5.02 -1.18 0.53
C ILE A 31 -4.35 -0.41 -0.60
N CYS A 32 -4.81 0.80 -0.85
CA CYS A 32 -4.24 1.73 -1.83
C CYS A 32 -3.59 2.91 -1.11
N LEU A 33 -2.28 3.05 -1.23
CA LEU A 33 -1.49 4.10 -0.62
C LEU A 33 -0.99 5.07 -1.68
N LYS A 34 -1.13 6.37 -1.43
CA LYS A 34 -0.62 7.46 -2.29
C LYS A 34 0.34 8.37 -1.53
N GLU A 35 1.16 9.10 -2.27
CA GLU A 35 2.17 10.03 -1.72
C GLU A 35 3.07 9.34 -0.69
N THR A 36 3.54 8.14 -1.03
CA THR A 36 4.37 7.33 -0.12
C THR A 36 5.79 7.85 0.03
N ASN A 37 6.23 8.76 -0.86
CA ASN A 37 7.60 9.32 -0.94
C ASN A 37 8.70 8.25 -1.05
N PHE A 38 8.38 7.10 -1.65
CA PHE A 38 9.36 6.05 -1.91
C PHE A 38 10.43 6.44 -2.94
N ASN A 39 11.65 5.98 -2.71
CA ASN A 39 12.73 5.94 -3.68
C ASN A 39 12.48 4.76 -4.63
N ASP A 40 13.01 4.78 -5.85
CA ASP A 40 12.78 3.71 -6.85
C ASP A 40 13.15 2.29 -6.39
N ASN A 41 13.99 2.16 -5.36
CA ASN A 41 14.44 0.89 -4.81
C ASN A 41 13.68 0.43 -3.54
N PHE A 42 12.61 1.12 -3.14
CA PHE A 42 11.97 0.84 -1.86
C PHE A 42 10.86 -0.23 -1.95
N ALA A 43 11.18 -1.43 -1.48
CA ALA A 43 10.22 -2.53 -1.32
C ALA A 43 9.85 -2.71 0.16
N THR A 44 8.70 -2.19 0.60
CA THR A 44 8.13 -2.59 1.90
C THR A 44 7.29 -3.85 1.78
N HIS A 45 7.68 -4.86 2.54
CA HIS A 45 6.87 -6.04 2.77
C HIS A 45 5.90 -5.78 3.92
N LEU A 46 4.60 -5.85 3.63
CA LEU A 46 3.56 -5.97 4.66
C LEU A 46 3.24 -7.47 4.77
N LYS A 47 3.29 -8.02 5.98
CA LYS A 47 3.12 -9.47 6.19
C LYS A 47 1.74 -9.91 5.69
N ASN A 48 1.67 -11.02 4.95
CA ASN A 48 0.46 -11.58 4.34
C ASN A 48 -0.16 -10.76 3.21
N TYR A 49 0.60 -9.83 2.64
CA TYR A 49 0.14 -8.91 1.63
C TYR A 49 1.17 -8.83 0.51
N GLU A 50 0.72 -8.91 -0.74
CA GLU A 50 1.55 -8.68 -1.91
C GLU A 50 1.51 -7.19 -2.27
N GLY A 51 2.67 -6.57 -2.42
CA GLY A 51 2.80 -5.14 -2.69
C GLY A 51 3.15 -4.85 -4.15
N PHE A 52 2.34 -4.03 -4.81
CA PHE A 52 2.57 -3.51 -6.15
C PHE A 52 2.84 -2.01 -6.09
N SER A 53 3.97 -1.54 -6.60
CA SER A 53 4.30 -0.11 -6.68
C SER A 53 4.33 0.38 -8.12
N LYS A 54 3.84 1.60 -8.35
CA LYS A 54 4.01 2.33 -9.60
C LYS A 54 4.54 3.72 -9.29
N ASN A 55 5.80 3.96 -9.66
CA ASN A 55 6.44 5.25 -9.48
C ASN A 55 6.24 6.12 -10.73
N ARG A 56 5.90 7.40 -10.52
CA ARG A 56 5.70 8.36 -11.61
C ARG A 56 7.05 8.97 -11.99
N ARG A 57 7.74 8.37 -12.97
CA ARG A 57 9.09 8.80 -13.42
C ARG A 57 9.14 10.20 -14.07
N ALA A 58 7.99 10.79 -14.41
CA ALA A 58 7.90 12.03 -15.22
C ALA A 58 7.73 13.34 -14.42
N SER A 59 7.73 13.31 -13.08
CA SER A 59 7.46 14.48 -12.24
C SER A 59 8.61 14.77 -11.28
N LYS A 60 9.01 16.03 -11.13
CA LYS A 60 9.99 16.50 -10.12
C LYS A 60 9.59 16.17 -8.67
N ARG A 61 8.33 15.78 -8.43
CA ARG A 61 7.80 15.25 -7.16
C ARG A 61 7.49 13.77 -7.29
N ALA A 62 8.06 12.95 -6.40
CA ALA A 62 7.80 11.51 -6.30
C ALA A 62 6.35 11.25 -5.83
N SER A 63 5.42 11.08 -6.77
CA SER A 63 4.03 10.71 -6.50
C SER A 63 3.87 9.21 -6.73
N ASN A 64 4.27 8.42 -5.74
CA ASN A 64 4.24 6.96 -5.85
C ASN A 64 2.89 6.43 -5.38
N ILE A 65 2.31 5.53 -6.17
CA ILE A 65 1.07 4.82 -5.87
C ILE A 65 1.44 3.38 -5.55
N ARG A 66 0.96 2.86 -4.43
CA ARG A 66 1.15 1.47 -4.03
C ARG A 66 -0.19 0.79 -3.77
N LYS A 67 -0.38 -0.39 -4.34
CA LYS A 67 -1.50 -1.28 -4.07
C LYS A 67 -0.97 -2.46 -3.28
N ILE A 68 -1.73 -2.91 -2.31
CA ILE A 68 -1.37 -4.06 -1.49
C ILE A 68 -2.57 -5.01 -1.42
N GLU A 69 -2.38 -6.30 -1.71
CA GLU A 69 -3.45 -7.30 -1.81
C GLU A 69 -3.17 -8.55 -0.96
N HIS A 70 -4.20 -9.12 -0.35
CA HIS A 70 -4.10 -10.41 0.34
C HIS A 70 -3.99 -11.59 -0.67
N PRO A 71 -3.05 -12.53 -0.51
CA PRO A 71 -2.79 -13.59 -1.48
C PRO A 71 -3.94 -14.61 -1.61
N ASN A 72 -4.76 -14.81 -0.58
CA ASN A 72 -5.79 -15.86 -0.52
C ASN A 72 -7.14 -15.49 -1.18
N GLN A 73 -7.18 -14.43 -2.01
CA GLN A 73 -8.41 -13.98 -2.70
C GLN A 73 -8.30 -14.08 -4.23
N ARG A 74 -7.25 -14.74 -4.76
CA ARG A 74 -7.02 -14.87 -6.22
C ARG A 74 -7.87 -15.95 -6.91
N ASP A 75 -8.47 -16.89 -6.16
CA ASP A 75 -9.22 -18.02 -6.73
C ASP A 75 -10.66 -18.07 -6.23
N LYS A 76 -11.51 -17.17 -6.77
CA LYS A 76 -12.96 -17.39 -6.88
C LYS A 76 -13.45 -16.69 -8.15
N LYS A 77 -13.17 -17.29 -9.31
CA LYS A 77 -13.88 -16.98 -10.55
C LYS A 77 -14.12 -18.27 -11.32
#